data_AF-A0A7X8WTR4-F1
#
_entry.id   AF-A0A7X8WTR4-F1
#
_cell.length_a   1.000
_cell.length_b   1.000
_cell.length_c   1.000
_cell.angle_alpha   90.00
_cell.angle_beta   90.00
_cell.angle_gamma   90.00
#
_symmetry.space_group_name_H-M   'P 1'
#
loop_
_entity.id
_entity.type
_entity.pdbx_description
1 polymer ?
#
loop_
_entity_poly.entity_id
_entity_poly.type
_entity_poly.pdbx_seq_one_letter_code
_entity_poly.pdbx_strand_id
1 'polypeptide(L)'
;MLHYEAFTKQVCQDRQYVCGDNIVSFNHKYSYYFAIFDGIGSGVFANLSAIANASRWKKMIREGISISEACEKIASDTNRARNQNVPFTAFVAVMVTHLGSALIYTYESPIAVLSRKGVTQTLKPRYYSAGFEELGEVKIDLEEGDALFIF
;
A
#
# COMPACT_ATOMS: atom_id res chain seq x y z
N MET A 1 3.86 23.15 -7.47
CA MET A 1 4.49 21.84 -7.25
C MET A 1 4.32 21.53 -5.78
N LEU A 2 3.67 20.42 -5.45
CA LEU A 2 3.48 20.01 -4.05
C LEU A 2 4.69 19.24 -3.56
N HIS A 3 5.00 19.43 -2.28
CA HIS A 3 6.02 18.69 -1.54
C HIS A 3 5.34 17.83 -0.50
N TYR A 4 5.81 16.60 -0.34
CA TYR A 4 5.21 15.62 0.56
C TYR A 4 6.19 15.22 1.65
N GLU A 5 5.68 15.20 2.88
CA GLU A 5 6.36 14.62 4.04
C GLU A 5 5.61 13.35 4.46
N ALA A 6 6.35 12.34 4.89
CA ALA A 6 5.76 11.09 5.36
C ALA A 6 6.24 10.78 6.77
N PHE A 7 5.29 10.48 7.64
CA PHE A 7 5.52 10.07 9.02
C PHE A 7 5.06 8.63 9.17
N THR A 8 5.90 7.80 9.77
CA THR A 8 5.62 6.38 9.97
C THR A 8 5.63 6.06 11.45
N LYS A 9 4.73 5.19 11.86
CA LYS A 9 4.75 4.56 13.18
C LYS A 9 4.32 3.12 13.02
N GLN A 10 5.07 2.22 13.63
CA GLN A 10 4.82 0.78 13.59
C GLN A 10 5.16 0.18 14.95
N VAL A 11 4.47 -0.90 15.32
CA VAL A 11 4.64 -1.56 16.62
C VAL A 11 4.67 -3.07 16.39
N CYS A 12 5.62 -3.76 17.01
CA CYS A 12 5.67 -5.22 16.97
C CYS A 12 4.57 -5.82 17.84
N GLN A 13 3.94 -6.89 17.37
CA GLN A 13 3.01 -7.68 18.17
C GLN A 13 3.71 -8.26 19.41
N ASP A 14 2.97 -8.39 20.52
CA ASP A 14 3.47 -8.95 21.76
C ASP A 14 4.17 -10.30 21.55
N ARG A 15 5.32 -10.46 22.21
CA ARG A 15 6.18 -11.65 22.16
C ARG A 15 6.80 -11.96 20.79
N GLN A 16 6.70 -11.05 19.81
CA GLN A 16 7.40 -11.16 18.54
C GLN A 16 8.65 -10.28 18.51
N TYR A 17 9.71 -10.77 17.86
CA TYR A 17 10.97 -10.03 17.71
C TYR A 17 10.94 -9.00 16.58
N VAL A 18 10.02 -9.15 15.63
CA VAL A 18 9.87 -8.31 14.44
C VAL A 18 8.41 -8.05 14.15
N CYS A 19 8.11 -6.93 13.49
CA CYS A 19 6.76 -6.59 13.06
C CYS A 19 6.41 -7.33 11.75
N GLY A 20 5.16 -7.75 11.62
CA GLY A 20 4.66 -8.45 10.43
C GLY A 20 4.59 -7.56 9.19
N ASP A 21 4.48 -6.24 9.38
CA ASP A 21 4.31 -5.29 8.28
C ASP A 21 5.64 -4.69 7.82
N ASN A 22 5.66 -4.19 6.58
CA ASN A 22 6.78 -3.48 6.01
C ASN A 22 6.29 -2.20 5.32
N ILE A 23 6.90 -1.07 5.70
CA ILE A 23 6.61 0.23 5.13
C ILE A 23 7.69 0.59 4.12
N VAL A 24 7.28 0.99 2.91
CA VAL A 24 8.19 1.41 1.85
C VAL A 24 7.76 2.75 1.29
N SER A 25 8.74 3.65 1.13
CA SER A 25 8.54 4.90 0.43
C SER A 25 9.72 5.25 -0.47
N PHE A 26 9.45 5.92 -1.59
CA PHE A 26 10.47 6.40 -2.51
C PHE A 26 9.90 7.38 -3.53
N ASN A 27 10.77 8.25 -4.03
CA ASN A 27 10.50 9.02 -5.25
C ASN A 27 10.88 8.21 -6.49
N HIS A 28 10.07 8.27 -7.53
CA HIS A 28 10.41 7.76 -8.85
C HIS A 28 9.75 8.61 -9.94
N LYS A 29 10.56 9.12 -10.88
CA LYS A 29 10.14 10.11 -11.88
C LYS A 29 9.51 11.34 -11.19
N TYR A 30 8.25 11.63 -11.51
CA TYR A 30 7.50 12.81 -11.08
C TYR A 30 6.48 12.51 -9.97
N SER A 31 6.66 11.38 -9.28
CA SER A 31 5.74 10.88 -8.27
C SER A 31 6.46 10.37 -7.02
N TYR A 32 5.79 10.55 -5.90
CA TYR A 32 6.10 9.93 -4.62
C TYR A 32 5.27 8.66 -4.44
N TYR A 33 5.90 7.61 -3.93
CA TYR A 33 5.29 6.32 -3.66
C TYR A 33 5.41 6.01 -2.18
N PHE A 34 4.32 5.50 -1.59
CA PHE A 34 4.26 5.15 -0.19
C PHE A 34 3.31 3.96 0.00
N ALA A 35 3.74 2.91 0.69
CA ALA A 35 2.95 1.70 0.84
C ALA A 35 3.22 0.99 2.17
N ILE A 36 2.20 0.29 2.67
CA ILE A 36 2.27 -0.63 3.80
C ILE A 36 1.90 -2.01 3.26
N PHE A 37 2.75 -2.99 3.56
CA PHE A 37 2.53 -4.41 3.28
C PHE A 37 2.40 -5.14 4.61
N ASP A 38 1.25 -5.72 4.90
CA ASP A 38 0.97 -6.51 6.10
C ASP A 38 1.07 -8.00 5.76
N GLY A 39 2.14 -8.63 6.23
CA GLY A 39 2.37 -10.05 6.03
C GLY A 39 1.50 -10.87 6.96
N ILE A 40 0.70 -11.78 6.39
CA ILE A 40 -0.21 -12.60 7.19
C ILE A 40 0.56 -13.56 8.09
N GLY A 41 0.09 -13.65 9.33
CA GLY A 41 0.68 -14.48 10.38
C GLY A 41 1.26 -13.62 11.49
N SER A 42 2.36 -14.07 12.10
CA SER A 42 3.07 -13.29 13.12
C SER A 42 4.58 -13.56 13.08
N GLY A 43 5.34 -12.60 13.59
CA GLY A 43 6.79 -12.72 13.72
C GLY A 43 7.53 -12.77 12.39
N VAL A 44 8.57 -13.61 12.32
CA VAL A 44 9.55 -13.60 11.22
C VAL A 44 8.94 -13.97 9.87
N PHE A 45 7.98 -14.91 9.84
CA PHE A 45 7.38 -15.34 8.56
C PHE A 45 6.48 -14.26 7.95
N ALA A 46 5.68 -13.58 8.78
CA ALA A 46 4.90 -12.41 8.38
C ALA A 46 5.83 -11.32 7.83
N ASN A 47 6.88 -10.98 8.60
CA ASN A 47 7.85 -9.97 8.22
C ASN A 47 8.54 -10.26 6.88
N LEU A 48 8.97 -11.50 6.66
CA LEU A 48 9.59 -11.93 5.40
C LEU A 48 8.63 -11.80 4.22
N SER A 49 7.36 -12.18 4.41
CA SER A 49 6.32 -12.05 3.39
C SER A 49 6.09 -10.59 2.99
N ALA A 50 5.97 -9.70 3.99
CA ALA A 50 5.81 -8.27 3.77
C ALA A 50 7.02 -7.66 3.04
N ILE A 51 8.25 -7.95 3.50
CA ILE A 51 9.49 -7.45 2.86
C ILE A 51 9.60 -7.92 1.41
N ALA A 52 9.31 -9.19 1.13
CA ALA A 52 9.40 -9.76 -0.21
C ALA A 52 8.41 -9.08 -1.18
N ASN A 53 7.14 -8.93 -0.77
CA ASN A 53 6.13 -8.28 -1.59
C ASN A 53 6.40 -6.78 -1.78
N ALA A 54 6.82 -6.08 -0.72
CA ALA A 54 7.19 -4.67 -0.80
C ALA A 54 8.38 -4.41 -1.73
N SER A 55 9.41 -5.28 -1.64
CA SER A 55 10.59 -5.21 -2.51
C SER A 55 10.24 -5.46 -3.98
N ARG A 56 9.36 -6.44 -4.23
CA ARG A 56 8.89 -6.77 -5.58
C ARG A 56 8.06 -5.64 -6.19
N TRP A 57 7.12 -5.10 -5.42
CA TRP A 57 6.30 -3.94 -5.83
C TRP A 57 7.16 -2.73 -6.18
N LYS A 58 8.11 -2.38 -5.30
CA LYS A 58 9.08 -1.29 -5.54
C LYS A 58 9.91 -1.53 -6.79
N LYS A 59 10.39 -2.75 -7.01
CA LYS A 59 11.18 -3.10 -8.21
C LYS A 59 10.37 -2.92 -9.49
N MET A 60 9.14 -3.45 -9.53
CA MET A 60 8.25 -3.31 -10.68
C MET A 60 8.02 -1.85 -11.06
N ILE A 61 7.74 -0.98 -10.08
CA ILE A 61 7.55 0.45 -10.33
C ILE A 61 8.81 1.10 -10.90
N ARG A 62 9.98 0.77 -10.34
CA ARG A 62 11.27 1.29 -10.84
C ARG A 62 11.59 0.83 -12.26
N GLU A 63 11.10 -0.33 -12.65
CA GLU A 63 11.21 -0.89 -14.01
C GLU A 63 10.15 -0.33 -14.97
N GLY A 64 9.29 0.58 -14.50
CA GLY A 64 8.32 1.29 -15.32
C GLY A 64 6.93 0.66 -15.35
N ILE A 65 6.68 -0.39 -14.56
CA ILE A 65 5.33 -0.95 -14.40
C ILE A 65 4.45 0.05 -13.64
N SER A 66 3.20 0.18 -14.09
CA SER A 66 2.23 1.07 -13.44
C SER A 66 1.90 0.60 -12.02
N ILE A 67 1.48 1.51 -11.14
CA ILE A 67 1.04 1.13 -9.79
C ILE A 67 -0.15 0.16 -9.84
N SER A 68 -1.09 0.33 -10.78
CA SER A 68 -2.24 -0.58 -10.96
C SER A 68 -1.77 -1.99 -11.22
N GLU A 69 -0.96 -2.18 -12.26
CA GLU A 69 -0.45 -3.50 -12.66
C GLU A 69 0.45 -4.09 -11.57
N ALA A 70 1.24 -3.27 -10.88
CA ALA A 70 2.04 -3.73 -9.75
C ALA A 70 1.17 -4.28 -8.61
N CYS A 71 0.12 -3.56 -8.21
CA CYS A 71 -0.79 -4.01 -7.16
C CYS A 71 -1.56 -5.27 -7.57
N GLU A 72 -2.03 -5.33 -8.81
CA GLU A 72 -2.73 -6.51 -9.36
C GLU A 72 -1.84 -7.75 -9.37
N LYS A 73 -0.56 -7.63 -9.75
CA LYS A 73 0.37 -8.78 -9.69
C LYS A 73 0.69 -9.21 -8.26
N ILE A 74 0.83 -8.27 -7.31
CA ILE A 74 0.99 -8.64 -5.89
C ILE A 74 -0.24 -9.41 -5.41
N ALA A 75 -1.46 -8.90 -5.64
CA ALA A 75 -2.70 -9.57 -5.22
C ALA A 75 -2.86 -10.95 -5.88
N SER A 76 -2.62 -11.06 -7.19
CA SER A 76 -2.77 -12.32 -7.92
C SER A 76 -1.85 -13.44 -7.42
N ASP A 77 -0.57 -13.12 -7.15
CA ASP A 77 0.36 -14.12 -6.58
C ASP A 77 -0.01 -14.52 -5.15
N THR A 78 -0.67 -13.61 -4.43
CA THR A 78 -1.18 -13.80 -3.07
C THR A 78 -2.36 -14.80 -3.07
N ASN A 79 -3.25 -14.77 -4.06
CA ASN A 79 -4.31 -15.79 -4.20
C ASN A 79 -3.76 -17.19 -4.37
N ARG A 80 -2.81 -17.34 -5.31
CA ARG A 80 -2.18 -18.63 -5.60
C ARG A 80 -1.55 -19.22 -4.33
N ALA A 81 -1.01 -18.36 -3.46
CA ALA A 81 -0.44 -18.74 -2.17
C ALA A 81 -1.48 -19.23 -1.15
N ARG A 82 -2.68 -18.61 -1.07
CA ARG A 82 -3.75 -19.06 -0.16
C ARG A 82 -4.18 -20.50 -0.40
N ASN A 83 -4.30 -20.90 -1.66
CA ASN A 83 -4.66 -22.27 -2.05
C ASN A 83 -3.56 -23.31 -1.74
N GLN A 84 -2.37 -22.85 -1.32
CA GLN A 84 -1.19 -23.67 -1.07
C GLN A 84 -0.65 -23.55 0.37
N ASN A 85 -1.40 -22.92 1.31
CA ASN A 85 -0.91 -22.60 2.66
C ASN A 85 0.39 -21.77 2.68
N VAL A 86 0.62 -20.97 1.63
CA VAL A 86 1.79 -20.10 1.54
C VAL A 86 1.43 -18.71 2.11
N PRO A 87 2.35 -18.03 2.81
CA PRO A 87 2.12 -16.68 3.32
C PRO A 87 1.67 -15.72 2.22
N PHE A 88 0.68 -14.91 2.55
CA PHE A 88 0.02 -13.98 1.66
C PHE A 88 0.09 -12.58 2.33
N THR A 89 -0.02 -11.48 1.59
CA THR A 89 0.24 -10.12 2.11
C THR A 89 -0.88 -9.16 1.76
N ALA A 90 -1.55 -8.60 2.77
CA ALA A 90 -2.45 -7.47 2.59
C ALA A 90 -1.63 -6.20 2.34
N PHE A 91 -2.19 -5.22 1.63
CA PHE A 91 -1.47 -3.98 1.40
C PHE A 91 -2.37 -2.78 1.15
N VAL A 92 -1.79 -1.61 1.42
CA VAL A 92 -2.26 -0.31 0.92
C VAL A 92 -1.08 0.39 0.24
N ALA A 93 -1.29 0.86 -0.98
CA ALA A 93 -0.26 1.45 -1.82
C ALA A 93 -0.72 2.76 -2.43
N VAL A 94 0.11 3.79 -2.31
CA VAL A 94 -0.17 5.15 -2.74
C VAL A 94 0.88 5.60 -3.75
N MET A 95 0.42 6.25 -4.81
CA MET A 95 1.25 7.07 -5.70
C MET A 95 0.65 8.47 -5.73
N VAL A 96 1.47 9.48 -5.47
CA VAL A 96 1.08 10.89 -5.56
C VAL A 96 2.01 11.60 -6.52
N THR A 97 1.45 12.25 -7.54
CA THR A 97 2.21 13.12 -8.44
C THR A 97 2.57 14.43 -7.75
N HIS A 98 3.62 15.11 -8.20
CA HIS A 98 3.95 16.47 -7.74
C HIS A 98 2.88 17.55 -8.03
N LEU A 99 1.80 17.19 -8.75
CA LEU A 99 0.64 18.06 -9.03
C LEU A 99 -0.57 17.76 -8.12
N GLY A 100 -0.48 16.76 -7.25
CA GLY A 100 -1.53 16.42 -6.28
C GLY A 100 -2.37 15.21 -6.66
N SER A 101 -2.41 14.81 -7.92
CA SER A 101 -3.16 13.61 -8.32
C SER A 101 -2.59 12.37 -7.64
N ALA A 102 -3.45 11.68 -6.90
CA ALA A 102 -3.14 10.53 -6.10
C ALA A 102 -3.96 9.31 -6.50
N LEU A 103 -3.28 8.15 -6.57
CA LEU A 103 -3.89 6.84 -6.72
C LEU A 103 -3.61 6.04 -5.45
N ILE A 104 -4.65 5.43 -4.90
CA ILE A 104 -4.55 4.57 -3.72
C ILE A 104 -5.16 3.21 -4.09
N TYR A 105 -4.40 2.16 -3.86
CA TYR A 105 -4.83 0.77 -4.02
C TYR A 105 -4.86 0.09 -2.67
N THR A 106 -5.92 -0.66 -2.41
CA THR A 106 -6.12 -1.36 -1.14
C THR A 106 -6.52 -2.80 -1.43
N TYR A 107 -5.87 -3.72 -0.74
CA TYR A 107 -6.13 -5.14 -0.84
C TYR A 107 -6.09 -5.75 0.57
N GLU A 108 -7.25 -6.17 1.05
CA GLU A 108 -7.47 -6.71 2.41
C GLU A 108 -6.88 -5.87 3.55
N SER A 109 -6.77 -4.56 3.34
CA SER A 109 -6.24 -3.59 4.29
C SER A 109 -7.32 -2.54 4.61
N PRO A 110 -7.23 -1.84 5.76
CA PRO A 110 -8.15 -0.76 6.07
C PRO A 110 -8.17 0.33 5.00
N ILE A 111 -9.33 0.97 4.83
CA ILE A 111 -9.49 2.06 3.87
C ILE A 111 -8.73 3.31 4.31
N ALA A 112 -8.18 4.04 3.33
CA ALA A 112 -7.47 5.28 3.58
C ALA A 112 -8.39 6.40 4.10
N VAL A 113 -7.82 7.34 4.84
CA VAL A 113 -8.51 8.49 5.41
C VAL A 113 -7.84 9.78 4.95
N LEU A 114 -8.65 10.75 4.52
CA LEU A 114 -8.20 12.09 4.14
C LEU A 114 -8.63 13.09 5.21
N SER A 115 -7.69 13.91 5.66
CA SER A 115 -7.97 15.14 6.41
C SER A 115 -7.72 16.34 5.49
N ARG A 116 -8.77 17.14 5.27
CA ARG A 116 -8.72 18.38 4.48
C ARG A 116 -9.39 19.49 5.26
N LYS A 117 -8.68 20.61 5.48
CA LYS A 117 -9.21 21.82 6.15
C LYS A 117 -9.88 21.51 7.50
N GLY A 118 -9.27 20.60 8.28
CA GLY A 118 -9.77 20.18 9.59
C GLY A 118 -10.92 19.17 9.57
N VAL A 119 -11.35 18.70 8.40
CA VAL A 119 -12.39 17.67 8.25
C VAL A 119 -11.76 16.35 7.84
N THR A 120 -12.07 15.29 8.57
CA THR A 120 -11.58 13.93 8.30
C THR A 120 -12.67 13.07 7.68
N GLN A 121 -12.35 12.38 6.59
CA GLN A 121 -13.26 11.47 5.91
C GLN A 121 -12.56 10.21 5.40
N THR A 122 -13.26 9.08 5.44
CA THR A 122 -12.81 7.83 4.81
C THR A 122 -12.94 7.94 3.29
N LEU A 123 -11.92 7.49 2.56
CA LEU A 123 -11.92 7.43 1.12
C LEU A 123 -12.52 6.10 0.65
N LYS A 124 -13.77 6.12 0.17
CA LYS A 124 -14.48 4.92 -0.28
C LYS A 124 -13.87 4.38 -1.59
N PRO A 125 -13.29 3.17 -1.59
CA PRO A 125 -12.74 2.59 -2.81
C PRO A 125 -13.83 2.15 -3.78
N ARG A 126 -13.54 2.26 -5.07
CA ARG A 126 -14.21 1.50 -6.12
C ARG A 126 -13.54 0.13 -6.19
N TYR A 127 -14.25 -0.91 -5.79
CA TYR A 127 -13.73 -2.27 -5.90
C TYR A 127 -13.86 -2.82 -7.32
N TYR A 128 -12.86 -3.60 -7.73
CA TYR A 128 -12.84 -4.28 -9.02
C TYR A 128 -12.07 -5.60 -8.93
N SER A 129 -12.45 -6.56 -9.79
CA SER A 129 -11.78 -7.85 -9.85
C SER A 129 -10.50 -7.77 -10.68
N ALA A 130 -9.40 -8.25 -10.12
CA ALA A 130 -8.13 -8.48 -10.82
C ALA A 130 -7.84 -9.99 -10.79
N GLY A 131 -8.36 -10.70 -11.79
CA GLY A 131 -8.37 -12.16 -11.78
C GLY A 131 -9.36 -12.69 -10.73
N PHE A 132 -8.83 -13.37 -9.70
CA PHE A 132 -9.63 -13.95 -8.60
C PHE A 132 -9.68 -13.08 -7.35
N GLU A 133 -8.98 -11.94 -7.34
CA GLU A 133 -8.88 -11.05 -6.19
C GLU A 133 -9.66 -9.76 -6.40
N GLU A 134 -10.10 -9.16 -5.30
CA GLU A 134 -10.80 -7.87 -5.30
C GLU A 134 -9.87 -6.77 -4.79
N LEU A 135 -9.60 -5.76 -5.62
CA LEU A 135 -8.83 -4.57 -5.23
C LEU A 135 -9.73 -3.36 -5.11
N GLY A 136 -9.51 -2.56 -4.08
CA GLY A 136 -10.07 -1.22 -3.96
C GLY A 136 -9.18 -0.20 -4.67
N GLU A 137 -9.78 0.66 -5.50
CA GLU A 137 -9.12 1.80 -6.12
C GLU A 137 -9.76 3.11 -5.62
N VAL A 138 -8.92 4.06 -5.20
CA VAL A 138 -9.33 5.45 -4.97
C VAL A 138 -8.49 6.37 -5.85
N LYS A 139 -9.16 7.34 -6.47
CA LYS A 139 -8.55 8.44 -7.23
C LYS A 139 -8.98 9.76 -6.60
N ILE A 140 -8.02 10.58 -6.17
CA ILE A 140 -8.26 11.90 -5.59
C ILE A 140 -7.18 12.88 -6.05
N ASP A 141 -7.45 14.17 -5.92
CA ASP A 141 -6.43 15.21 -6.01
C ASP A 141 -6.19 15.79 -4.62
N LEU A 142 -4.93 15.76 -4.18
CA LEU A 142 -4.47 16.37 -2.94
C LEU A 142 -4.16 17.84 -3.15
N GLU A 143 -4.49 18.64 -2.13
CA GLU A 143 -4.21 20.06 -2.03
C GLU A 143 -3.17 20.33 -0.93
N GLU A 144 -2.58 21.51 -0.94
CA GLU A 144 -1.72 21.96 0.16
C GLU A 144 -2.48 21.95 1.50
N GLY A 145 -1.85 21.40 2.54
CA GLY A 145 -2.46 21.24 3.87
C GLY A 145 -3.30 19.98 4.05
N ASP A 146 -3.45 19.14 3.03
CA ASP A 146 -4.06 17.82 3.17
C ASP A 146 -3.14 16.86 3.94
N ALA A 147 -3.76 15.95 4.70
CA ALA A 147 -3.08 14.79 5.26
C ALA A 147 -3.80 13.51 4.82
N LEU A 148 -3.03 12.59 4.24
CA LEU A 148 -3.49 11.24 3.89
C LEU A 148 -2.99 10.25 4.93
N PHE A 149 -3.91 9.49 5.50
CA PHE A 149 -3.63 8.43 6.46
C PHE A 149 -3.93 7.08 5.82
N ILE A 150 -2.97 6.16 5.93
CA ILE A 150 -3.11 4.76 5.52
C ILE A 150 -2.65 3.88 6.68
N PHE A 151 -3.14 2.64 6.71
CA PHE A 151 -3.00 1.73 7.85
C PHE A 151 -2.55 0.35 7.39
#